data_AF-A0A1I4ZM09-F1
#
_entry.id   AF-A0A1I4ZM09-F1
#
_cell.length_a   1.000
_cell.length_b   1.000
_cell.length_c   1.000
_cell.angle_alpha   90.00
_cell.angle_beta   90.00
_cell.angle_gamma   90.00
#
_symmetry.space_group_name_H-M   'P 1'
#
loop_
_entity.id
_entity.type
_entity.pdbx_description
1 polymer ?
#
loop_
_entity_poly.entity_id
_entity_poly.type
_entity_poly.pdbx_seq_one_letter_code
_entity_poly.pdbx_strand_id
1 'polypeptide(L)'
;MCEDFLFVYGKLRQHFDSEISRLFFNHARNVGPALFQGRLYQIAHYPGAVPSDDPQEQIVGHLLALPTEEPLWRAIDEYEGIGPDFSEPFEYERCKMPVSLEDGTQVEAWLYIYRHDLSNSDRIPHGDYFRFLEVAPL
;
A
#
# COMPACT_ATOMS: atom_id res chain seq x y z
N MET A 1 -23.33 -1.16 6.88
CA MET A 1 -22.59 -0.70 5.67
C MET A 1 -21.54 -1.77 5.38
N CYS A 2 -21.32 -2.09 4.11
CA CYS A 2 -20.25 -3.01 3.74
C CYS A 2 -18.93 -2.22 3.77
N GLU A 3 -17.89 -2.79 4.38
CA GLU A 3 -16.55 -2.21 4.41
C GLU A 3 -15.60 -3.19 3.73
N ASP A 4 -14.66 -2.66 2.96
CA ASP A 4 -13.51 -3.40 2.45
C ASP A 4 -12.25 -2.88 3.15
N PHE A 5 -11.23 -3.73 3.23
CA PHE A 5 -9.97 -3.36 3.84
C PHE A 5 -8.95 -2.91 2.79
N LEU A 6 -8.20 -1.85 3.08
CA LEU A 6 -7.06 -1.39 2.29
C LEU A 6 -5.81 -1.43 3.17
N PHE A 7 -4.76 -2.08 2.69
CA PHE A 7 -3.45 -2.08 3.33
C PHE A 7 -2.53 -1.08 2.63
N VAL A 8 -2.01 -0.12 3.39
CA VAL A 8 -1.12 0.94 2.91
C VAL A 8 0.28 0.79 3.50
N TYR A 9 1.31 0.85 2.66
CA TYR A 9 2.71 0.64 3.06
C TYR A 9 3.66 1.78 2.65
N GLY A 10 3.14 2.80 1.97
CA GLY A 10 3.92 3.89 1.36
C GLY A 10 3.36 5.28 1.61
N LYS A 11 3.47 6.17 0.61
CA LYS A 11 3.02 7.57 0.73
C LYS A 11 1.53 7.73 1.02
N LEU A 12 0.69 6.76 0.69
CA LEU A 12 -0.71 6.72 1.13
C LEU A 12 -0.85 6.79 2.65
N ARG A 13 0.10 6.22 3.42
CA ARG A 13 0.14 6.32 4.88
C ARG A 13 0.50 7.73 5.37
N GLN A 14 1.26 8.48 4.57
CA GLN A 14 1.69 9.87 4.88
C GLN A 14 0.62 10.90 4.51
N HIS A 15 -0.20 10.58 3.51
CA HIS A 15 -1.23 11.50 3.04
C HIS A 15 -2.41 11.59 4.00
N PHE A 16 -2.55 10.71 5.01
CA PHE A 16 -3.57 10.82 6.08
C PHE A 16 -3.73 12.24 6.65
N ASP A 17 -2.66 13.05 6.65
CA ASP A 17 -2.65 14.43 7.14
C ASP A 17 -2.81 15.53 6.05
N SER A 18 -3.03 15.18 4.78
CA SER A 18 -3.17 16.13 3.66
C SER A 18 -4.63 16.35 3.21
N GLU A 19 -4.92 17.45 2.50
CA GLU A 19 -6.26 17.81 2.02
C GLU A 19 -6.89 16.76 1.09
N ILE A 20 -6.06 16.02 0.33
CA ILE A 20 -6.47 14.87 -0.48
C ILE A 20 -7.08 13.77 0.42
N SER A 21 -6.49 13.51 1.59
CA SER A 21 -7.05 12.53 2.52
C SER A 21 -8.31 12.96 3.24
N ARG A 22 -8.60 14.26 3.34
CA ARG A 22 -9.88 14.71 3.91
C ARG A 22 -11.07 14.34 3.03
N LEU A 23 -10.90 14.29 1.70
CA LEU A 23 -11.97 13.85 0.80
C LEU A 23 -12.11 12.33 0.76
N PHE A 24 -11.00 11.58 0.80
CA PHE A 24 -11.00 10.12 0.69
C PHE A 24 -11.20 9.37 2.02
N PHE A 25 -10.62 9.87 3.12
CA PHE A 25 -10.55 9.17 4.40
C PHE A 25 -11.47 9.72 5.49
N ASN A 26 -12.34 10.70 5.20
CA ASN A 26 -13.39 11.11 6.15
C ASN A 26 -14.33 9.94 6.53
N HIS A 27 -14.40 8.91 5.71
CA HIS A 27 -15.16 7.68 5.98
C HIS A 27 -14.27 6.46 6.27
N ALA A 28 -12.95 6.63 6.23
CA ALA A 28 -12.03 5.57 6.52
C ALA A 28 -11.85 5.41 8.02
N ARG A 29 -11.98 4.18 8.49
CA ARG A 29 -11.68 3.82 9.87
C ARG A 29 -10.29 3.20 9.93
N ASN A 30 -9.43 3.80 10.73
CA ASN A 30 -8.13 3.23 11.04
C ASN A 30 -8.31 1.93 11.84
N VAL A 31 -7.87 0.78 11.31
CA VAL A 31 -7.94 -0.52 11.98
C VAL A 31 -6.71 -0.74 12.84
N GLY A 32 -5.52 -0.45 12.30
CA GLY A 32 -4.26 -0.57 13.03
C GLY A 32 -3.07 -0.96 12.16
N PRO A 33 -1.88 -1.04 12.76
CA PRO A 33 -0.69 -1.59 12.10
C PRO A 33 -0.93 -3.04 11.67
N ALA A 34 -0.34 -3.39 10.52
CA ALA A 34 -0.45 -4.72 9.93
C ALA A 34 0.84 -5.08 9.17
N LEU A 35 1.01 -6.37 8.90
CA LEU A 35 2.12 -6.93 8.16
C LEU A 35 1.61 -7.61 6.89
N PHE A 36 2.27 -7.33 5.77
CA PHE A 36 2.10 -8.06 4.52
C PHE A 36 3.34 -8.91 4.24
N GLN A 37 3.12 -10.13 3.77
CA GLN A 37 4.16 -11.10 3.47
C GLN A 37 4.77 -10.80 2.09
N GLY A 38 5.90 -10.07 2.07
CA GLY A 38 6.40 -9.46 0.84
C GLY A 38 7.71 -8.68 0.99
N ARG A 39 8.23 -8.24 -0.15
CA ARG A 39 9.42 -7.40 -0.28
C ARG A 39 9.02 -5.99 -0.67
N LEU A 40 9.72 -5.03 -0.08
CA LEU A 40 9.55 -3.62 -0.38
C LEU A 40 10.78 -3.09 -1.10
N TYR A 41 10.56 -2.28 -2.14
CA TYR A 41 11.60 -1.67 -2.95
C TYR A 41 11.40 -0.16 -3.03
N GLN A 42 12.49 0.58 -3.11
CA GLN A 42 12.51 1.99 -3.47
C GLN A 42 12.52 2.11 -5.00
N ILE A 43 11.43 2.58 -5.58
CA ILE A 43 11.30 2.87 -7.01
C ILE A 43 11.37 4.38 -7.16
N ALA A 44 12.52 4.88 -7.64
CA ALA A 44 12.81 6.30 -7.70
C ALA A 44 12.52 7.02 -6.37
N HIS A 45 11.35 7.65 -6.23
CA HIS A 45 10.95 8.43 -5.06
C HIS A 45 9.71 7.88 -4.33
N TYR A 46 9.29 6.65 -4.62
CA TYR A 46 8.12 5.99 -4.02
C TYR A 46 8.36 4.47 -3.81
N PRO A 47 7.59 3.79 -2.94
CA PRO A 47 7.79 2.38 -2.67
C PRO A 47 6.99 1.44 -3.58
N GLY A 48 7.53 0.26 -3.87
CA GLY A 48 6.80 -0.83 -4.51
C GLY A 48 6.83 -2.10 -3.67
N ALA A 49 5.65 -2.65 -3.38
CA ALA A 49 5.51 -3.95 -2.73
C ALA A 49 5.38 -5.07 -3.76
N VAL A 50 6.05 -6.20 -3.50
CA VAL A 50 5.86 -7.46 -4.22
C VAL A 50 5.68 -8.63 -3.26
N PRO A 51 4.85 -9.63 -3.56
CA PRO A 51 4.69 -10.80 -2.71
C PRO A 51 6.00 -11.58 -2.53
N SER A 52 6.12 -12.28 -1.40
CA SER A 52 7.21 -13.21 -1.13
C SER A 52 6.75 -14.38 -0.27
N ASP A 53 7.27 -15.58 -0.56
CA ASP A 53 7.04 -16.78 0.24
C ASP A 53 8.04 -16.94 1.40
N ASP A 54 9.05 -16.05 1.52
CA ASP A 54 10.03 -16.10 2.61
C ASP A 54 9.46 -15.43 3.88
N PRO A 55 9.26 -16.16 4.99
CA PRO A 55 8.67 -15.62 6.22
C PRO A 55 9.52 -14.53 6.90
N GLN A 56 10.78 -14.33 6.49
CA GLN A 56 11.61 -13.23 6.97
C GLN A 56 11.35 -11.92 6.20
N GLU A 57 10.64 -11.97 5.08
CA GLU A 57 10.34 -10.83 4.23
C GLU A 57 8.93 -10.32 4.52
N GLN A 58 8.84 -9.29 5.36
CA GLN A 58 7.58 -8.68 5.75
C GLN A 58 7.61 -7.18 5.51
N ILE A 59 6.49 -6.65 5.03
CA ILE A 59 6.26 -5.22 4.81
C ILE A 59 5.40 -4.70 5.95
N VAL A 60 5.90 -3.66 6.61
CA VAL A 60 5.17 -2.95 7.67
C VAL A 60 4.25 -1.91 7.03
N GLY A 61 2.97 -2.00 7.34
CA GLY A 61 1.97 -1.07 6.84
C GLY A 61 0.84 -0.84 7.83
N HIS A 62 -0.24 -0.27 7.32
CA HIS A 62 -1.41 0.09 8.09
C HIS A 62 -2.67 -0.42 7.40
N LEU A 63 -3.57 -1.02 8.17
CA LEU A 63 -4.86 -1.50 7.67
C LEU A 63 -5.96 -0.48 7.94
N LEU A 64 -6.75 -0.22 6.90
CA LEU A 64 -7.85 0.74 6.90
C LEU A 64 -9.12 0.03 6.47
N ALA A 65 -10.24 0.36 7.11
CA ALA A 65 -11.56 -0.05 6.64
C ALA A 65 -12.19 1.12 5.87
N LEU A 66 -12.60 0.86 4.64
CA LEU A 66 -13.19 1.84 3.72
C LEU A 66 -14.58 1.38 3.29
N PRO A 67 -15.52 2.31 3.01
CA PRO A 67 -16.76 1.96 2.33
C PRO A 67 -16.49 1.27 0.99
N THR A 68 -17.30 0.29 0.63
CA THR A 68 -17.20 -0.40 -0.68
C THR A 68 -17.74 0.44 -1.85
N GLU A 69 -17.72 1.76 -1.74
CA GLU A 69 -18.30 2.67 -2.72
C GLU A 69 -17.35 2.83 -3.93
N GLU A 70 -17.82 2.46 -5.12
CA GLU A 70 -17.05 2.52 -6.37
C GLU A 70 -16.34 3.87 -6.64
N PRO A 71 -16.93 5.04 -6.39
CA PRO A 71 -16.24 6.32 -6.61
C PRO A 71 -14.98 6.49 -5.76
N LEU A 72 -14.97 5.96 -4.53
CA LEU A 72 -13.81 6.00 -3.64
C LEU A 72 -12.69 5.12 -4.22
N TRP A 73 -13.01 3.87 -4.56
CA TRP A 73 -12.04 2.92 -5.09
C TRP A 73 -11.44 3.36 -6.43
N ARG A 74 -12.25 3.95 -7.32
CA ARG A 74 -11.76 4.54 -8.58
C ARG A 74 -10.77 5.68 -8.33
N ALA A 75 -11.03 6.54 -7.35
CA ALA A 75 -10.13 7.65 -7.06
C ALA A 75 -8.79 7.20 -6.45
N ILE A 76 -8.80 6.10 -5.67
CA ILE A 76 -7.55 5.49 -5.19
C ILE A 76 -6.78 4.86 -6.37
N ASP A 77 -7.47 4.19 -7.28
CA ASP A 77 -6.86 3.65 -8.51
C ASP A 77 -6.22 4.77 -9.33
N GLU A 78 -6.92 5.89 -9.56
CA GLU A 78 -6.40 7.05 -10.29
C GLU A 78 -5.17 7.66 -9.60
N TYR A 79 -5.14 7.71 -8.26
CA TYR A 79 -3.98 8.18 -7.50
C TYR A 79 -2.74 7.29 -7.72
N GLU A 80 -2.94 5.97 -7.80
CA GLU A 80 -1.88 4.97 -8.04
C GLU A 80 -1.56 4.77 -9.53
N GLY A 81 -2.10 5.64 -10.40
CA GLY A 81 -1.81 5.61 -11.84
C GLY A 81 -2.54 4.50 -12.61
N ILE A 82 -3.68 4.03 -12.09
CA ILE A 82 -4.52 3.00 -12.69
C ILE A 82 -5.80 3.66 -13.21
N GLY A 83 -6.06 3.52 -14.51
CA GLY A 83 -7.28 4.08 -15.12
C GLY A 83 -7.13 4.41 -16.60
N PRO A 84 -8.21 4.88 -17.25
CA PRO A 84 -8.24 5.18 -18.69
C PRO A 84 -7.29 6.32 -19.11
N ASP A 85 -6.91 7.18 -18.16
CA ASP A 85 -6.00 8.30 -18.39
C ASP A 85 -4.52 7.92 -18.30
N PHE A 86 -4.21 6.66 -17.95
CA PHE A 86 -2.86 6.14 -17.80
C PHE A 86 -2.54 5.09 -18.88
N SER A 87 -1.28 5.04 -19.29
CA SER A 87 -0.83 4.09 -20.32
C SER A 87 -0.49 2.74 -19.71
N GLU A 88 -0.98 1.67 -20.30
CA GLU A 88 -0.59 0.30 -19.92
C GLU A 88 0.84 -0.03 -20.41
N PRO A 89 1.57 -0.91 -19.69
CA PRO A 89 1.17 -1.57 -18.45
C PRO A 89 1.24 -0.63 -17.23
N PHE A 90 0.23 -0.66 -16.36
CA PHE A 90 0.25 0.10 -15.11
C PHE A 90 1.42 -0.35 -14.22
N GLU A 91 2.00 0.60 -13.48
CA GLU A 91 3.06 0.30 -12.52
C GLU A 91 2.56 -0.57 -11.36
N TYR A 92 1.30 -0.36 -10.98
CA TYR A 92 0.63 -1.08 -9.91
C TYR A 92 -0.57 -1.87 -10.42
N GLU A 93 -0.86 -2.95 -9.72
CA GLU A 93 -2.11 -3.70 -9.84
C GLU A 93 -2.78 -3.79 -8.47
N ARG A 94 -4.08 -3.50 -8.42
CA ARG A 94 -4.86 -3.67 -7.19
C ARG A 94 -5.24 -5.14 -7.00
N CYS A 95 -4.68 -5.78 -5.98
CA CYS A 95 -4.89 -7.19 -5.67
C CYS A 95 -5.44 -7.37 -4.25
N LYS A 96 -6.29 -8.38 -4.04
CA LYS A 96 -6.66 -8.84 -2.69
C LYS A 96 -5.60 -9.79 -2.17
N MET A 97 -5.01 -9.47 -1.01
CA MET A 97 -4.00 -10.29 -0.35
C MET A 97 -4.28 -10.39 1.15
N PRO A 98 -3.89 -11.51 1.80
CA PRO A 98 -3.93 -11.62 3.24
C PRO A 98 -2.87 -10.73 3.89
N VAL A 99 -3.28 -10.01 4.93
CA VAL A 99 -2.39 -9.26 5.83
C VAL A 99 -2.62 -9.69 7.27
N SER A 100 -1.59 -9.61 8.10
CA SER A 100 -1.65 -10.02 9.50
C SER A 100 -1.68 -8.80 10.41
N LEU A 101 -2.67 -8.73 11.30
CA LEU A 101 -2.71 -7.75 12.40
C LEU A 101 -1.71 -8.13 13.50
N GLU A 102 -1.44 -7.20 14.42
CA GLU A 102 -0.53 -7.44 15.56
C GLU A 102 -0.95 -8.62 16.46
N ASP A 103 -2.24 -8.89 16.54
CA ASP A 103 -2.79 -10.02 17.32
C ASP A 103 -2.68 -11.38 16.58
N GLY A 104 -2.12 -11.38 15.37
CA GLY A 104 -1.99 -12.55 14.50
C GLY A 104 -3.22 -12.85 13.65
N THR A 105 -4.29 -12.06 13.76
CA THR A 105 -5.48 -12.21 12.91
C THR A 105 -5.13 -11.91 11.45
N GLN A 106 -5.52 -12.81 10.54
CA GLN A 106 -5.41 -12.55 9.11
C GLN A 106 -6.67 -11.90 8.56
N VAL A 107 -6.48 -10.85 7.76
CA VAL A 107 -7.55 -10.09 7.12
C VAL A 107 -7.24 -10.01 5.62
N GLU A 108 -8.24 -10.26 4.77
CA GLU A 108 -8.12 -10.02 3.34
C GLU A 108 -8.25 -8.51 3.07
N ALA A 109 -7.23 -7.93 2.44
CA ALA A 109 -7.18 -6.50 2.14
C ALA A 109 -6.79 -6.27 0.68
N TRP A 110 -7.24 -5.16 0.12
CA TRP A 110 -6.73 -4.61 -1.12
C TRP A 110 -5.34 -4.04 -0.90
N LEU A 111 -4.43 -4.35 -1.83
CA LEU A 111 -3.06 -3.85 -1.91
C LEU A 111 -2.77 -3.41 -3.34
N TYR A 112 -1.93 -2.39 -3.50
CA TYR A 112 -1.36 -2.03 -4.79
C TYR A 112 -0.01 -2.71 -4.92
N ILE A 113 0.10 -3.72 -5.79
CA ILE A 113 1.30 -4.53 -5.99
C ILE A 113 2.05 -4.00 -7.21
N TYR A 114 3.35 -3.77 -7.07
CA TYR A 114 4.16 -3.29 -8.18
C TYR A 114 4.40 -4.40 -9.21
N ARG A 115 4.28 -4.07 -10.50
CA ARG A 115 4.30 -5.04 -11.62
C ARG A 115 5.47 -4.89 -12.58
N HIS A 116 6.20 -3.79 -12.51
CA HIS A 116 7.29 -3.50 -13.44
C HIS A 116 8.62 -4.11 -12.97
N ASP A 117 9.63 -3.98 -13.83
CA ASP A 117 10.97 -4.51 -13.57
C ASP A 117 11.64 -3.81 -12.37
N LEU A 118 12.13 -4.60 -11.44
CA LEU A 118 12.82 -4.16 -10.22
C LEU A 118 14.35 -4.30 -10.32
N SER A 119 14.89 -4.63 -11.50
CA SER A 119 16.34 -4.86 -11.68
C SER A 119 17.22 -3.67 -11.27
N ASN A 120 16.68 -2.46 -11.29
CA ASN A 120 17.38 -1.21 -10.93
C ASN A 120 16.85 -0.56 -9.64
N SER A 121 16.04 -1.27 -8.84
CA SER A 121 15.47 -0.71 -7.61
C SER A 121 16.19 -1.22 -6.36
N ASP A 122 16.32 -0.34 -5.38
CA ASP A 122 16.94 -0.69 -4.10
C ASP A 122 15.93 -1.39 -3.20
N ARG A 123 16.26 -2.60 -2.73
CA ARG A 123 15.44 -3.30 -1.73
C ARG A 123 15.50 -2.56 -0.40
N ILE A 124 14.33 -2.35 0.21
CA ILE A 124 14.20 -1.82 1.57
C ILE A 124 14.24 -3.03 2.53
N PRO A 125 15.37 -3.32 3.19
CA PRO A 125 15.61 -4.63 3.79
C PRO A 125 14.70 -4.95 4.98
N HIS A 126 14.24 -3.93 5.69
CA HIS A 126 13.38 -4.03 6.86
C HIS A 126 11.90 -3.83 6.55
N GLY A 127 11.54 -3.66 5.28
CA GLY A 127 10.13 -3.58 4.83
C GLY A 127 9.31 -2.40 5.37
N ASP A 128 9.94 -1.39 5.97
CA ASP A 128 9.29 -0.18 6.47
C ASP A 128 9.79 1.03 5.68
N TYR A 129 8.92 1.56 4.83
CA TYR A 129 9.21 2.72 4.00
C TYR A 129 9.55 3.97 4.81
N PHE A 130 8.87 4.22 5.93
CA PHE A 130 9.07 5.43 6.72
C PHE A 130 10.41 5.39 7.44
N ARG A 131 10.73 4.23 8.03
CA ARG A 131 12.05 4.00 8.61
C ARG A 131 13.16 4.15 7.55
N PHE A 132 12.90 3.77 6.30
CA PHE A 132 13.86 3.95 5.21
C PHE A 132 14.10 5.44 4.90
N LEU A 133 13.04 6.24 4.82
CA LEU A 133 13.14 7.69 4.56
C LEU A 133 13.85 8.47 5.68
N GLU A 134 13.69 8.08 6.94
CA GLU A 134 14.39 8.74 8.07
C GLU A 134 15.90 8.53 8.05
N VAL A 135 16.37 7.43 7.46
CA VAL A 135 17.77 7.00 7.47
C VAL A 135 18.48 7.36 6.16
N ALA A 136 17.75 7.65 5.08
CA ALA A 136 18.31 8.04 3.80
C ALA A 136 18.92 9.46 3.87
N PRO A 137 20.22 9.66 3.60
CA PRO A 137 20.78 11.00 3.47
C PRO A 137 20.20 11.69 2.23
N LEU A 138 19.76 12.95 2.41
CA LEU A 138 19.30 13.87 1.37
C LEU A 138 20.29 14.00 0.21
#